data_AF-A0A7W0VU08-F1
#
_entry.id   AF-A0A7W0VU08-F1
#
_cell.length_a   1.000
_cell.length_b   1.000
_cell.length_c   1.000
_cell.angle_alpha   90.00
_cell.angle_beta   90.00
_cell.angle_gamma   90.00
#
_symmetry.space_group_name_H-M   'P 1'
#
loop_
_entity.id
_entity.type
_entity.pdbx_description
1 polymer ?
#
loop_
_entity_poly.entity_id
_entity_poly.type
_entity_poly.pdbx_seq_one_letter_code
_entity_poly.pdbx_strand_id
1 'polypeptide(L)'
;MKNLTIALMAAAAFTSVGCKKKGGGAGEAMAKMSEFKDKMCECKDKKCADEVQDAMNKWSAENAKSAGDKKAEAPDEKTMKEMQEVGTKYGECMAKAMGAGGDTAAPPPEGSAAPAGSAAPAADAPKVGEGPVHSAKVLFDIDPPAFPGVSAPDKARWSPAYAEKDGNRLINYMEGDKGFVGMKFSDCNLPKAKEVKEGERGDYEYCYMTPAADGPKLKNYPRLDKPDDAHVVIKVGHVIVSLGSWEGVKDKIKKDDLVKFLETVDLSTIEN
;
A
#
# COMPACT_ATOMS: atom_id res chain seq x y z
N MET A 1 13.15 -46.63 2.20
CA MET A 1 13.99 -47.64 2.89
C MET A 1 15.43 -47.16 2.93
N LYS A 2 16.08 -47.30 4.10
CA LYS A 2 17.50 -47.03 4.42
C LYS A 2 17.81 -45.55 4.72
N ASN A 3 17.66 -45.09 5.96
CA ASN A 3 18.46 -45.32 7.18
C ASN A 3 19.75 -44.48 7.23
N LEU A 4 19.92 -43.84 8.39
CA LEU A 4 21.17 -43.48 9.06
C LEU A 4 21.93 -42.24 8.56
N THR A 5 21.72 -41.11 9.24
CA THR A 5 22.84 -40.34 9.83
C THR A 5 22.31 -39.52 11.03
N ILE A 6 22.22 -40.19 12.19
CA ILE A 6 22.18 -39.53 13.49
C ILE A 6 23.65 -39.44 13.93
N ALA A 7 24.20 -38.23 13.99
CA ALA A 7 25.48 -37.97 14.62
C ALA A 7 25.54 -36.51 15.12
N LEU A 8 25.37 -36.39 16.44
CA LEU A 8 26.29 -35.66 17.32
C LEU A 8 26.69 -34.23 16.93
N MET A 9 25.98 -33.22 17.46
CA MET A 9 26.60 -31.98 17.95
C MET A 9 25.91 -31.54 19.24
N ALA A 10 26.31 -32.20 20.32
CA ALA A 10 26.13 -31.70 21.67
C ALA A 10 27.29 -30.73 22.00
N ALA A 11 26.94 -29.67 22.72
CA ALA A 11 27.81 -28.86 23.57
C ALA A 11 28.92 -28.03 22.90
N ALA A 12 28.55 -26.79 22.53
CA ALA A 12 29.45 -25.64 22.63
C ALA A 12 28.79 -24.57 23.52
N ALA A 13 29.56 -24.14 24.51
CA ALA A 13 29.29 -23.21 25.58
C ALA A 13 28.47 -21.95 25.24
N PHE A 14 27.61 -21.52 26.16
CA PHE A 14 27.47 -20.10 26.55
C PHE A 14 26.93 -20.00 28.00
N THR A 15 27.77 -20.36 28.97
CA THR A 15 27.68 -19.81 30.33
C THR A 15 28.31 -18.41 30.32
N SER A 16 27.59 -17.42 29.80
CA SER A 16 27.88 -16.01 30.07
C SER A 16 26.93 -15.51 31.15
N VAL A 17 27.31 -15.76 32.40
CA VAL A 17 26.77 -15.06 33.56
C VAL A 17 27.27 -13.62 33.46
N GLY A 18 26.45 -12.76 32.86
CA GLY A 18 26.74 -11.35 32.64
C GLY A 18 25.51 -10.66 32.06
N CYS A 19 24.63 -10.19 32.94
CA CYS A 19 23.45 -9.38 32.62
C CYS A 19 23.81 -8.13 31.81
N LYS A 20 23.78 -8.24 30.48
CA LYS A 20 23.72 -7.11 29.56
C LYS A 20 22.62 -7.40 28.54
N LYS A 21 21.42 -6.97 28.90
CA LYS A 21 20.20 -6.76 28.08
C LYS A 21 20.38 -7.17 26.61
N LYS A 22 19.99 -8.42 26.29
CA LYS A 22 19.94 -8.98 24.93
C LYS A 22 19.08 -8.07 24.06
N GLY A 23 19.73 -7.41 23.09
CA GLY A 23 19.13 -6.41 22.24
C GLY A 23 18.35 -7.04 21.09
N GLY A 24 17.03 -6.90 21.12
CA GLY A 24 16.18 -6.94 19.93
C GLY A 24 16.33 -5.64 19.15
N GLY A 25 17.55 -5.37 18.68
CA GLY A 25 17.92 -4.14 17.97
C GLY A 25 17.74 -4.28 16.46
N ALA A 26 17.81 -3.15 15.74
CA ALA A 26 17.72 -3.09 14.28
C ALA A 26 18.62 -4.11 13.54
N GLY A 27 19.78 -4.45 14.10
CA GLY A 27 20.68 -5.46 13.54
C GLY A 27 20.10 -6.88 13.46
N GLU A 28 19.29 -7.30 14.43
CA GLU A 28 18.64 -8.63 14.40
C GLU A 28 17.54 -8.68 13.33
N ALA A 29 16.76 -7.60 13.21
CA ALA A 29 15.76 -7.46 12.15
C ALA A 29 16.42 -7.49 10.76
N MET A 30 17.56 -6.80 10.60
CA MET A 30 18.32 -6.77 9.36
C MET A 30 18.91 -8.12 8.96
N ALA A 31 19.48 -8.85 9.93
CA ALA A 31 19.98 -10.19 9.70
C ALA A 31 18.84 -11.11 9.25
N LYS A 32 17.67 -11.03 9.89
CA LYS A 32 16.52 -11.85 9.53
C LYS A 32 15.95 -11.52 8.15
N MET A 33 15.84 -10.24 7.81
CA MET A 33 15.41 -9.82 6.47
C MET A 33 16.38 -10.31 5.39
N SER A 34 17.68 -10.31 5.66
CA SER A 34 18.70 -10.86 4.76
C SER A 34 18.54 -12.38 4.56
N GLU A 35 18.25 -13.14 5.63
CA GLU A 35 17.95 -14.58 5.53
C GLU A 35 16.70 -14.85 4.68
N PHE A 36 15.64 -14.05 4.82
CA PHE A 36 14.43 -14.21 4.00
C PHE A 36 14.70 -13.90 2.53
N LYS A 37 15.52 -12.88 2.25
CA LYS A 37 16.00 -12.56 0.91
C LYS A 37 16.76 -13.74 0.30
N ASP A 38 17.74 -14.30 1.03
CA ASP A 38 18.50 -15.45 0.52
C ASP A 38 17.60 -16.66 0.24
N LYS A 39 16.70 -17.02 1.17
CA LYS A 39 15.74 -18.11 0.98
C LYS A 39 14.79 -17.87 -0.20
N MET A 40 14.30 -16.65 -0.37
CA MET A 40 13.45 -16.28 -1.50
C MET A 40 14.21 -16.42 -2.83
N CYS A 41 15.49 -16.07 -2.86
CA CYS A 41 16.34 -16.22 -4.04
C CYS A 41 16.68 -17.68 -4.39
N GLU A 42 16.65 -18.58 -3.41
CA GLU A 42 16.81 -20.02 -3.62
C GLU A 42 15.55 -20.69 -4.18
N CYS A 43 14.39 -20.02 -4.06
CA CYS A 43 13.13 -20.55 -4.55
C CYS A 43 13.09 -20.64 -6.08
N LYS A 44 12.63 -21.81 -6.57
CA LYS A 44 12.48 -22.10 -8.01
C LYS A 44 11.03 -22.14 -8.46
N ASP A 45 10.10 -22.15 -7.52
CA ASP A 45 8.67 -22.26 -7.77
C ASP A 45 7.89 -21.39 -6.78
N LYS A 46 6.61 -21.22 -7.11
CA LYS A 46 5.66 -20.45 -6.33
C LYS A 46 5.49 -21.01 -4.91
N LYS A 47 5.52 -22.32 -4.72
CA LYS A 47 5.27 -22.94 -3.42
C LYS A 47 6.38 -22.58 -2.43
N CYS A 48 7.64 -22.65 -2.85
CA CYS A 48 8.77 -22.20 -2.04
C CYS A 48 8.64 -20.71 -1.70
N ALA A 49 8.30 -19.87 -2.68
CA ALA A 49 8.13 -18.43 -2.45
C ALA A 49 7.01 -18.15 -1.44
N ASP A 50 5.88 -18.83 -1.56
CA ASP A 50 4.74 -18.71 -0.64
C ASP A 50 5.16 -19.15 0.80
N GLU A 51 5.93 -20.24 0.95
CA GLU A 51 6.46 -20.69 2.27
C GLU A 51 7.44 -19.67 2.90
N VAL A 52 8.30 -19.04 2.11
CA VAL A 52 9.22 -18.00 2.60
C VAL A 52 8.45 -16.74 3.00
N GLN A 53 7.44 -16.35 2.23
CA GLN A 53 6.55 -15.22 2.54
C GLN A 53 5.78 -15.46 3.85
N ASP A 54 5.25 -16.67 4.06
CA ASP A 54 4.54 -17.04 5.29
C ASP A 54 5.48 -17.02 6.51
N ALA A 55 6.71 -17.53 6.36
CA ALA A 55 7.71 -17.47 7.41
C ALA A 55 8.08 -16.02 7.78
N MET A 56 8.19 -15.14 6.78
CA MET A 56 8.44 -13.71 6.99
C MET A 56 7.27 -13.03 7.72
N ASN A 57 6.03 -13.31 7.32
CA ASN A 57 4.82 -12.79 7.97
C ASN A 57 4.73 -13.24 9.43
N LYS A 58 4.99 -14.52 9.69
CA LYS A 58 4.99 -15.07 11.06
C LYS A 58 6.07 -14.43 11.93
N TRP A 59 7.29 -14.31 11.42
CA TRP A 59 8.38 -13.66 12.14
C TRP A 59 8.05 -12.19 12.44
N SER A 60 7.50 -11.44 11.47
CA SER A 60 7.09 -10.05 11.67
C SER A 60 6.04 -9.90 12.78
N ALA A 61 5.05 -10.80 12.83
CA ALA A 61 4.03 -10.82 13.88
C ALA A 61 4.61 -11.16 15.27
N GLU A 62 5.56 -12.10 15.35
CA GLU A 62 6.26 -12.45 16.60
C GLU A 62 7.17 -11.31 17.08
N ASN A 63 7.85 -10.63 16.14
CA ASN A 63 8.73 -9.52 16.44
C ASN A 63 7.94 -8.27 16.89
N ALA A 64 6.79 -7.99 16.27
CA ALA A 64 5.90 -6.91 16.69
C ALA A 64 5.42 -7.06 18.13
N LYS A 65 5.15 -8.30 18.59
CA LYS A 65 4.79 -8.59 19.99
C LYS A 65 5.97 -8.38 20.94
N SER A 66 7.20 -8.57 20.46
CA SER A 66 8.42 -8.52 21.25
C SER A 66 9.03 -7.12 21.34
N ALA A 67 8.67 -6.22 20.40
CA ALA A 67 9.17 -4.85 20.36
C ALA A 67 8.72 -3.99 21.56
N GLY A 68 7.56 -4.29 22.15
CA GLY A 68 6.98 -3.53 23.28
C GLY A 68 6.80 -2.03 22.98
N ASP A 69 6.43 -1.24 23.98
CA ASP A 69 6.26 0.23 23.85
C ASP A 69 7.59 1.00 23.74
N LYS A 70 8.70 0.30 23.48
CA LYS A 70 9.99 0.98 23.33
C LYS A 70 9.99 1.68 21.99
N LYS A 71 9.97 3.01 22.04
CA LYS A 71 10.21 3.88 20.89
C LYS A 71 11.48 3.41 20.19
N ALA A 72 11.32 2.79 19.02
CA ALA A 72 12.44 2.39 18.21
C ALA A 72 13.22 3.66 17.83
N GLU A 73 14.52 3.66 18.07
CA GLU A 73 15.37 4.70 17.51
C GLU A 73 15.31 4.58 15.99
N ALA A 74 15.23 5.71 15.30
CA ALA A 74 15.25 5.71 13.85
C ALA A 74 16.58 5.07 13.38
N PRO A 75 16.54 4.15 12.40
CA PRO A 75 17.75 3.57 11.85
C PRO A 75 18.64 4.68 11.26
N ASP A 76 19.95 4.56 11.42
CA ASP A 76 20.90 5.46 10.75
C ASP A 76 20.85 5.29 9.23
N GLU A 77 21.44 6.26 8.50
CA GLU A 77 21.41 6.29 7.02
C GLU A 77 22.00 5.01 6.39
N LYS A 78 23.03 4.42 7.00
CA LYS A 78 23.65 3.20 6.49
C LYS A 78 22.67 2.02 6.65
N THR A 79 22.06 1.88 7.82
CA THR A 79 21.04 0.85 8.08
C THR A 79 19.85 1.00 7.12
N MET A 80 19.40 2.23 6.84
CA MET A 80 18.33 2.46 5.86
C MET A 80 18.71 2.04 4.43
N LYS A 81 19.94 2.32 3.98
CA LYS A 81 20.43 1.88 2.66
C LYS A 81 20.49 0.36 2.56
N GLU A 82 21.00 -0.31 3.59
CA GLU A 82 21.04 -1.78 3.63
C GLU A 82 19.61 -2.37 3.63
N MET A 83 18.65 -1.79 4.36
CA MET A 83 17.24 -2.21 4.32
C MET A 83 16.65 -2.11 2.90
N GLN A 84 16.92 -1.00 2.21
CA GLN A 84 16.44 -0.76 0.85
C GLN A 84 17.05 -1.76 -0.15
N GLU A 85 18.35 -2.04 -0.04
CA GLU A 85 19.03 -3.02 -0.89
C GLU A 85 18.47 -4.43 -0.68
N VAL A 86 18.31 -4.86 0.58
CA VAL A 86 17.71 -6.16 0.92
C VAL A 86 16.29 -6.25 0.39
N GLY A 87 15.47 -5.20 0.55
CA GLY A 87 14.11 -5.15 0.03
C GLY A 87 14.04 -5.24 -1.49
N THR A 88 14.96 -4.58 -2.20
CA THR A 88 15.05 -4.61 -3.67
C THR A 88 15.41 -6.00 -4.16
N LYS A 89 16.44 -6.62 -3.57
CA LYS A 89 16.87 -7.99 -3.91
C LYS A 89 15.81 -9.03 -3.59
N TYR A 90 15.10 -8.88 -2.48
CA TYR A 90 13.97 -9.74 -2.13
C TYR A 90 12.89 -9.69 -3.22
N GLY A 91 12.51 -8.48 -3.65
CA GLY A 91 11.51 -8.28 -4.72
C GLY A 91 11.92 -8.89 -6.07
N GLU A 92 13.17 -8.70 -6.49
CA GLU A 92 13.72 -9.33 -7.70
C GLU A 92 13.62 -10.85 -7.65
N CYS A 93 13.97 -11.45 -6.50
CA CYS A 93 13.92 -12.90 -6.30
C CYS A 93 12.49 -13.44 -6.26
N MET A 94 11.58 -12.73 -5.60
CA MET A 94 10.16 -13.08 -5.58
C MET A 94 9.55 -13.04 -6.99
N ALA A 95 9.83 -11.99 -7.77
CA ALA A 95 9.37 -11.87 -9.16
C ALA A 95 9.90 -13.03 -10.02
N LYS A 96 11.17 -13.40 -9.84
CA LYS A 96 11.76 -14.56 -10.51
C LYS A 96 11.09 -15.88 -10.11
N ALA A 97 10.89 -16.12 -8.81
CA ALA A 97 10.27 -17.35 -8.32
C ALA A 97 8.80 -17.50 -8.75
N MET A 98 8.06 -16.39 -8.86
CA MET A 98 6.69 -16.39 -9.35
C MET A 98 6.60 -16.43 -10.89
N GLY A 99 7.59 -15.88 -11.60
CA GLY A 99 7.67 -15.90 -13.06
C GLY A 99 8.25 -17.20 -13.65
N ALA A 100 9.02 -17.98 -12.88
CA ALA A 100 9.68 -19.21 -13.32
C ALA A 100 8.72 -20.40 -13.57
N GLY A 101 7.41 -20.25 -13.33
CA GLY A 101 6.39 -21.25 -13.62
C GLY A 101 5.63 -21.05 -14.94
N GLY A 102 5.98 -20.03 -15.74
CA GLY A 102 5.21 -19.61 -16.90
C GLY A 102 5.93 -19.79 -18.24
N ASP A 103 6.25 -21.02 -18.64
CA ASP A 103 6.49 -21.36 -20.05
C ASP A 103 5.16 -21.37 -20.82
N THR A 104 4.50 -20.19 -20.90
CA THR A 104 3.46 -19.81 -21.87
C THR A 104 3.01 -18.38 -21.58
N ALA A 105 3.83 -17.39 -21.96
CA ALA A 105 3.36 -16.02 -22.16
C ALA A 105 3.52 -15.68 -23.64
N ALA A 106 2.40 -15.72 -24.36
CA ALA A 106 2.26 -15.10 -25.67
C ALA A 106 2.58 -13.59 -25.57
N PRO A 107 3.15 -12.98 -26.62
CA PRO A 107 3.46 -11.56 -26.63
C PRO A 107 2.18 -10.72 -26.45
N PRO A 108 2.26 -9.56 -25.75
CA PRO A 108 1.12 -8.68 -25.59
C PRO A 108 0.68 -8.15 -26.97
N PRO A 109 -0.63 -8.12 -27.29
CA PRO A 109 -1.11 -7.49 -28.50
C PRO A 109 -0.88 -5.98 -28.42
N GLU A 110 -0.11 -5.46 -29.38
CA GLU A 110 -0.07 -4.04 -29.72
C GLU A 110 -1.43 -3.60 -30.30
N GLY A 111 -1.93 -2.47 -29.79
CA GLY A 111 -2.81 -1.58 -30.54
C GLY A 111 -4.31 -1.88 -30.46
N SER A 112 -5.03 -1.08 -29.69
CA SER A 112 -6.38 -0.66 -30.06
C SER A 112 -6.65 0.75 -29.59
N ALA A 113 -6.92 1.61 -30.57
CA ALA A 113 -7.28 3.00 -30.42
C ALA A 113 -8.63 3.13 -29.70
N ALA A 114 -8.72 4.11 -28.79
CA ALA A 114 -9.93 4.47 -28.10
C ALA A 114 -10.95 5.13 -29.05
N PRO A 115 -12.24 4.73 -29.07
CA PRO A 115 -13.29 5.55 -29.63
C PRO A 115 -13.74 6.60 -28.60
N ALA A 116 -13.95 7.82 -29.11
CA ALA A 116 -14.51 8.93 -28.37
C ALA A 116 -16.01 8.75 -28.11
N GLY A 117 -16.39 8.94 -26.84
CA GLY A 117 -17.61 9.62 -26.39
C GLY A 117 -18.97 9.17 -26.94
N SER A 118 -19.66 8.32 -26.20
CA SER A 118 -21.12 8.39 -26.06
C SER A 118 -21.49 8.07 -24.62
N ALA A 119 -22.11 9.04 -23.94
CA ALA A 119 -22.59 8.89 -22.58
C ALA A 119 -23.68 7.80 -22.55
N ALA A 120 -23.30 6.63 -22.06
CA ALA A 120 -24.21 5.52 -21.83
C ALA A 120 -25.26 5.91 -20.77
N PRO A 121 -26.51 5.43 -20.89
CA PRO A 121 -27.49 5.56 -19.82
C PRO A 121 -26.93 4.96 -18.53
N ALA A 122 -27.26 5.58 -17.40
CA ALA A 122 -26.80 5.16 -16.08
C ALA A 122 -27.21 3.70 -15.81
N ALA A 123 -26.30 2.77 -16.11
CA ALA A 123 -26.38 1.40 -15.64
C ALA A 123 -26.39 1.43 -14.10
N ASP A 124 -27.19 0.56 -13.49
CA ASP A 124 -27.19 0.37 -12.03
C ASP A 124 -25.74 0.28 -11.55
N ALA A 125 -25.37 1.16 -10.61
CA ALA A 125 -24.01 1.20 -10.11
C ALA A 125 -23.63 -0.20 -9.59
N PRO A 126 -22.44 -0.74 -9.93
CA PRO A 126 -21.99 -2.03 -9.44
C PRO A 126 -22.09 -2.07 -7.92
N LYS A 127 -22.62 -3.18 -7.37
CA LYS A 127 -22.67 -3.36 -5.92
C LYS A 127 -21.24 -3.45 -5.38
N VAL A 128 -21.04 -2.95 -4.15
CA VAL A 128 -19.78 -3.10 -3.42
C VAL A 128 -19.36 -4.57 -3.43
N GLY A 129 -18.17 -4.85 -3.93
CA GLY A 129 -17.65 -6.21 -4.00
C GLY A 129 -17.88 -6.94 -5.31
N GLU A 130 -18.62 -6.39 -6.26
CA GLU A 130 -18.89 -7.05 -7.54
C GLU A 130 -17.97 -6.46 -8.62
N GLY A 131 -16.76 -7.03 -8.74
CA GLY A 131 -15.82 -6.67 -9.79
C GLY A 131 -14.37 -7.09 -9.51
N PRO A 132 -13.46 -6.90 -10.47
CA PRO A 132 -12.04 -7.04 -10.23
C PRO A 132 -11.59 -6.02 -9.17
N VAL A 133 -10.59 -6.41 -8.39
CA VAL A 133 -9.87 -5.49 -7.49
C VAL A 133 -8.68 -4.95 -8.25
N HIS A 134 -8.46 -3.64 -8.24
CA HIS A 134 -7.24 -3.08 -8.79
C HIS A 134 -6.02 -3.63 -8.06
N SER A 135 -5.02 -4.05 -8.83
CA SER A 135 -3.77 -4.49 -8.24
C SER A 135 -3.11 -3.33 -7.48
N ALA A 136 -2.37 -3.67 -6.43
CA ALA A 136 -1.59 -2.68 -5.68
C ALA A 136 -0.70 -1.85 -6.60
N LYS A 137 -0.14 -2.47 -7.65
CA LYS A 137 0.71 -1.81 -8.64
C LYS A 137 -0.01 -0.67 -9.36
N VAL A 138 -1.24 -0.89 -9.82
CA VAL A 138 -2.01 0.16 -10.53
C VAL A 138 -2.20 1.39 -9.64
N LEU A 139 -2.52 1.18 -8.36
CA LEU A 139 -2.66 2.28 -7.40
C LEU A 139 -1.33 2.94 -7.03
N PHE A 140 -0.22 2.20 -7.10
CA PHE A 140 1.14 2.70 -6.83
C PHE A 140 1.76 3.47 -8.00
N ASP A 141 1.32 3.20 -9.23
CA ASP A 141 1.79 3.90 -10.41
C ASP A 141 1.14 5.30 -10.54
N ILE A 142 0.17 5.65 -9.67
CA ILE A 142 -0.39 7.00 -9.59
C ILE A 142 0.66 7.93 -8.98
N ASP A 143 1.20 8.82 -9.80
CA ASP A 143 2.16 9.85 -9.41
C ASP A 143 1.44 11.21 -9.38
N PRO A 144 0.96 11.66 -8.21
CA PRO A 144 0.25 12.92 -8.14
C PRO A 144 1.24 14.08 -8.34
N PRO A 145 0.83 15.15 -9.03
CA PRO A 145 1.69 16.30 -9.21
C PRO A 145 2.02 16.97 -7.86
N ALA A 146 3.00 17.87 -7.87
CA ALA A 146 3.20 18.75 -6.73
C ALA A 146 1.91 19.53 -6.42
N PHE A 147 1.56 19.66 -5.15
CA PHE A 147 0.32 20.33 -4.76
C PHE A 147 0.46 21.84 -5.05
N PRO A 148 -0.34 22.42 -5.96
CA PRO A 148 -0.15 23.79 -6.42
C PRO A 148 -0.64 24.80 -5.37
N GLY A 149 0.10 25.91 -5.25
CA GLY A 149 -0.41 27.15 -4.64
C GLY A 149 -0.64 27.16 -3.13
N VAL A 150 -0.31 26.09 -2.42
CA VAL A 150 -0.36 26.05 -0.95
C VAL A 150 0.95 26.54 -0.35
N SER A 151 0.90 27.00 0.90
CA SER A 151 2.07 27.15 1.78
C SER A 151 2.76 25.81 2.10
N ALA A 152 2.65 24.84 1.19
CA ALA A 152 3.43 23.64 1.14
C ALA A 152 4.90 24.04 1.13
N PRO A 153 5.72 23.48 2.01
CA PRO A 153 7.16 23.73 1.98
C PRO A 153 7.75 23.34 0.64
N ASP A 154 8.76 24.08 0.16
CA ASP A 154 9.44 23.82 -1.13
C ASP A 154 10.02 22.40 -1.23
N LYS A 155 10.22 21.73 -0.10
CA LYS A 155 10.76 20.36 0.00
C LYS A 155 9.70 19.30 0.24
N ALA A 156 8.42 19.69 0.29
CA ALA A 156 7.34 18.75 0.47
C ALA A 156 7.16 17.89 -0.78
N ARG A 157 6.99 16.59 -0.56
CA ARG A 157 6.88 15.57 -1.60
C ARG A 157 5.86 14.52 -1.21
N TRP A 158 5.28 13.86 -2.20
CA TRP A 158 4.46 12.69 -1.95
C TRP A 158 5.33 11.56 -1.40
N SER A 159 4.83 10.89 -0.37
CA SER A 159 5.39 9.65 0.12
C SER A 159 5.20 8.57 -0.95
N PRO A 160 6.04 7.53 -0.95
CA PRO A 160 5.67 6.28 -1.59
C PRO A 160 4.30 5.84 -1.08
N ALA A 161 3.50 5.29 -1.99
CA ALA A 161 2.22 4.70 -1.63
C ALA A 161 2.45 3.45 -0.77
N TYR A 162 1.65 3.30 0.27
CA TYR A 162 1.71 2.13 1.14
C TYR A 162 0.34 1.50 1.34
N ALA A 163 0.35 0.19 1.58
CA ALA A 163 -0.83 -0.59 1.88
C ALA A 163 -1.20 -0.47 3.36
N GLU A 164 -2.46 -0.14 3.63
CA GLU A 164 -3.04 -0.27 4.95
C GLU A 164 -3.50 -1.72 5.20
N LYS A 165 -3.78 -2.06 6.47
CA LYS A 165 -4.14 -3.44 6.89
C LYS A 165 -5.39 -3.98 6.19
N ASP A 166 -6.24 -3.08 5.71
CA ASP A 166 -7.50 -3.38 5.02
C ASP A 166 -7.34 -3.48 3.50
N GLY A 167 -6.15 -3.23 2.97
CA GLY A 167 -5.92 -3.20 1.54
C GLY A 167 -6.21 -1.84 0.90
N ASN A 168 -6.58 -0.82 1.67
CA ASN A 168 -6.56 0.56 1.19
C ASN A 168 -5.12 1.00 0.87
N ARG A 169 -5.00 2.06 0.08
CA ARG A 169 -3.72 2.68 -0.24
C ARG A 169 -3.73 4.12 0.19
N LEU A 170 -2.61 4.56 0.75
CA LEU A 170 -2.44 5.92 1.23
C LEU A 170 -1.10 6.45 0.73
N ILE A 171 -1.14 7.68 0.22
CA ILE A 171 0.03 8.52 0.00
C ILE A 171 -0.16 9.82 0.76
N ASN A 172 0.92 10.34 1.31
CA ASN A 172 0.89 11.59 2.05
C ASN A 172 1.83 12.60 1.39
N TYR A 173 1.37 13.83 1.25
CA TYR A 173 2.21 14.95 0.88
C TYR A 173 2.87 15.49 2.15
N MET A 174 4.20 15.33 2.25
CA MET A 174 4.94 15.53 3.50
C MET A 174 6.26 16.28 3.30
N GLU A 175 6.68 17.04 4.31
CA GLU A 175 8.05 17.56 4.48
C GLU A 175 8.63 16.99 5.77
N GLY A 176 9.65 16.12 5.65
CA GLY A 176 10.19 15.42 6.81
C GLY A 176 9.15 14.50 7.44
N ASP A 177 8.84 14.73 8.72
CA ASP A 177 7.83 14.00 9.51
C ASP A 177 6.45 14.69 9.52
N LYS A 178 6.31 15.84 8.86
CA LYS A 178 5.06 16.62 8.85
C LYS A 178 4.24 16.28 7.62
N GLY A 179 3.06 15.69 7.85
CA GLY A 179 2.05 15.47 6.82
C GLY A 179 1.15 16.69 6.64
N PHE A 180 0.88 17.04 5.38
CA PHE A 180 0.04 18.17 4.99
C PHE A 180 -1.30 17.67 4.43
N VAL A 181 -1.21 16.78 3.44
CA VAL A 181 -2.34 16.23 2.70
C VAL A 181 -2.20 14.72 2.63
N GLY A 182 -3.29 13.98 2.84
CA GLY A 182 -3.36 12.54 2.57
C GLY A 182 -4.28 12.26 1.41
N MET A 183 -3.85 11.45 0.45
CA MET A 183 -4.70 10.89 -0.61
C MET A 183 -4.85 9.39 -0.40
N LYS A 184 -6.08 8.95 -0.16
CA LYS A 184 -6.45 7.56 0.09
C LYS A 184 -7.24 7.00 -1.09
N PHE A 185 -6.86 5.79 -1.51
CA PHE A 185 -7.56 5.00 -2.50
C PHE A 185 -8.18 3.79 -1.81
N SER A 186 -9.51 3.71 -1.88
CA SER A 186 -10.30 2.63 -1.31
C SER A 186 -11.07 1.92 -2.40
N ASP A 187 -10.59 0.73 -2.76
CA ASP A 187 -11.22 -0.12 -3.74
C ASP A 187 -12.43 -0.85 -3.10
N CYS A 188 -13.63 -0.55 -3.60
CA CYS A 188 -14.87 -1.09 -3.08
C CYS A 188 -15.10 -2.57 -3.43
N ASN A 189 -14.24 -3.17 -4.26
CA ASN A 189 -14.26 -4.60 -4.56
C ASN A 189 -13.40 -5.42 -3.59
N LEU A 190 -12.63 -4.77 -2.71
CA LEU A 190 -11.86 -5.46 -1.67
C LEU A 190 -12.76 -6.37 -0.83
N PRO A 191 -12.33 -7.60 -0.48
CA PRO A 191 -13.11 -8.51 0.35
C PRO A 191 -13.61 -7.86 1.64
N LYS A 192 -12.73 -7.08 2.28
CA LYS A 192 -13.06 -6.38 3.51
C LYS A 192 -14.19 -5.37 3.32
N ALA A 193 -14.25 -4.68 2.19
CA ALA A 193 -15.33 -3.74 1.89
C ALA A 193 -16.70 -4.43 1.96
N LYS A 194 -16.80 -5.68 1.48
CA LYS A 194 -18.04 -6.48 1.44
C LYS A 194 -18.50 -6.96 2.81
N GLU A 195 -17.55 -7.21 3.71
CA GLU A 195 -17.81 -7.79 5.03
C GLU A 195 -18.24 -6.74 6.06
N VAL A 196 -18.04 -5.45 5.77
CA VAL A 196 -18.33 -4.40 6.74
C VAL A 196 -19.84 -4.15 6.86
N LYS A 197 -20.34 -4.22 8.10
CA LYS A 197 -21.75 -3.95 8.41
C LYS A 197 -22.05 -2.47 8.39
N GLU A 198 -23.33 -2.14 8.19
CA GLU A 198 -23.83 -0.78 8.41
C GLU A 198 -23.55 -0.32 9.85
N GLY A 199 -23.05 0.90 10.01
CA GLY A 199 -22.55 1.42 11.28
C GLY A 199 -21.07 1.09 11.60
N GLU A 200 -20.48 0.10 10.93
CA GLU A 200 -19.07 -0.28 11.08
C GLU A 200 -18.22 0.11 9.86
N ARG A 201 -18.83 0.71 8.84
CA ARG A 201 -18.26 0.93 7.50
C ARG A 201 -16.90 1.64 7.51
N GLY A 202 -16.66 2.54 8.47
CA GLY A 202 -15.37 3.21 8.64
C GLY A 202 -14.88 3.83 7.32
N ASP A 203 -13.66 3.46 6.93
CA ASP A 203 -13.04 3.93 5.67
C ASP A 203 -13.80 3.55 4.40
N TYR A 204 -14.65 2.51 4.45
CA TYR A 204 -15.47 2.07 3.33
C TYR A 204 -16.85 2.74 3.29
N GLU A 205 -17.15 3.71 4.16
CA GLU A 205 -18.46 4.39 4.17
C GLU A 205 -18.86 4.89 2.77
N TYR A 206 -17.91 5.50 2.06
CA TYR A 206 -18.12 6.05 0.72
C TYR A 206 -18.41 5.01 -0.36
N CYS A 207 -18.01 3.75 -0.17
CA CYS A 207 -18.37 2.66 -1.09
C CYS A 207 -19.87 2.42 -1.16
N TYR A 208 -20.58 2.74 -0.08
CA TYR A 208 -22.02 2.54 0.06
C TYR A 208 -22.83 3.80 -0.23
N MET A 209 -22.17 4.92 -0.50
CA MET A 209 -22.84 6.17 -0.85
C MET A 209 -23.26 6.14 -2.32
N THR A 210 -24.50 6.54 -2.58
CA THR A 210 -24.99 6.77 -3.93
C THR A 210 -24.79 8.25 -4.25
N PRO A 211 -24.03 8.60 -5.30
CA PRO A 211 -23.96 9.98 -5.76
C PRO A 211 -25.35 10.53 -6.07
N ALA A 212 -25.62 11.79 -5.70
CA ALA A 212 -26.80 12.48 -6.21
C ALA A 212 -26.71 12.61 -7.74
N ALA A 213 -27.81 12.39 -8.44
CA ALA A 213 -27.84 12.39 -9.91
C ALA A 213 -27.40 13.74 -10.51
N ASP A 214 -27.76 14.83 -9.84
CA ASP A 214 -27.41 16.22 -10.11
C ASP A 214 -26.33 16.75 -9.16
N GLY A 215 -25.66 15.85 -8.43
CA GLY A 215 -24.61 16.19 -7.49
C GLY A 215 -23.39 16.81 -8.17
N PRO A 216 -22.53 17.50 -7.37
CA PRO A 216 -21.31 18.07 -7.89
C PRO A 216 -20.42 16.97 -8.50
N LYS A 217 -19.69 17.32 -9.55
CA LYS A 217 -18.75 16.45 -10.23
C LYS A 217 -17.38 17.10 -10.24
N LEU A 218 -16.35 16.27 -10.22
CA LEU A 218 -14.98 16.66 -10.48
C LEU A 218 -14.54 15.95 -11.76
N LYS A 219 -14.29 16.71 -12.82
CA LYS A 219 -14.24 16.16 -14.19
C LYS A 219 -15.54 15.39 -14.47
N ASN A 220 -15.43 14.11 -14.80
CA ASN A 220 -16.56 13.21 -15.04
C ASN A 220 -16.92 12.35 -13.80
N TYR A 221 -16.23 12.54 -12.68
CA TYR A 221 -16.40 11.73 -11.49
C TYR A 221 -17.41 12.36 -10.53
N PRO A 222 -18.39 11.59 -10.03
CA PRO A 222 -19.27 12.07 -8.98
C PRO A 222 -18.48 12.36 -7.71
N ARG A 223 -18.77 13.52 -7.10
CA ARG A 223 -18.28 13.86 -5.76
C ARG A 223 -19.21 13.30 -4.69
N LEU A 224 -18.60 12.83 -3.61
CA LEU A 224 -19.24 12.20 -2.45
C LEU A 224 -18.93 12.95 -1.14
N ASP A 225 -18.22 14.07 -1.21
CA ASP A 225 -17.82 14.81 0.00
C ASP A 225 -19.02 15.41 0.75
N LYS A 226 -18.92 15.36 2.08
CA LYS A 226 -19.88 16.01 2.99
C LYS A 226 -19.60 17.52 3.06
N PRO A 227 -20.61 18.37 3.32
CA PRO A 227 -20.48 19.83 3.23
C PRO A 227 -19.38 20.42 4.13
N ASP A 228 -19.23 19.88 5.34
CA ASP A 228 -18.39 20.48 6.40
C ASP A 228 -16.99 19.86 6.52
N ASP A 229 -16.65 18.91 5.64
CA ASP A 229 -15.36 18.24 5.72
C ASP A 229 -14.29 19.01 4.92
N ALA A 230 -13.12 19.19 5.54
CA ALA A 230 -11.88 19.60 4.85
C ALA A 230 -11.31 18.47 3.97
N HIS A 231 -12.20 17.62 3.44
CA HIS A 231 -11.94 16.45 2.63
C HIS A 231 -12.74 16.55 1.34
N VAL A 232 -12.15 16.08 0.24
CA VAL A 232 -12.81 15.92 -1.06
C VAL A 232 -12.81 14.44 -1.38
N VAL A 233 -13.97 13.91 -1.72
CA VAL A 233 -14.14 12.50 -2.03
C VAL A 233 -14.79 12.37 -3.39
N ILE A 234 -14.20 11.58 -4.27
CA ILE A 234 -14.72 11.27 -5.60
C ILE A 234 -14.79 9.75 -5.77
N LYS A 235 -15.69 9.30 -6.63
CA LYS A 235 -15.78 7.89 -7.04
C LYS A 235 -15.34 7.73 -8.48
N VAL A 236 -14.28 6.95 -8.70
CA VAL A 236 -13.71 6.61 -10.00
C VAL A 236 -13.96 5.12 -10.23
N GLY A 237 -14.97 4.79 -11.03
CA GLY A 237 -15.44 3.41 -11.17
C GLY A 237 -15.86 2.81 -9.81
N HIS A 238 -15.12 1.82 -9.35
CA HIS A 238 -15.30 1.16 -8.05
C HIS A 238 -14.28 1.59 -6.99
N VAL A 239 -13.41 2.56 -7.29
CA VAL A 239 -12.43 3.11 -6.36
C VAL A 239 -12.92 4.45 -5.81
N ILE A 240 -12.87 4.60 -4.49
CA ILE A 240 -13.04 5.88 -3.81
C ILE A 240 -11.67 6.54 -3.70
N VAL A 241 -11.57 7.78 -4.18
CA VAL A 241 -10.40 8.62 -3.95
C VAL A 241 -10.81 9.69 -2.95
N SER A 242 -10.19 9.66 -1.77
CA SER A 242 -10.40 10.62 -0.69
C SER A 242 -9.14 11.44 -0.49
N LEU A 243 -9.28 12.76 -0.51
CA LEU A 243 -8.18 13.69 -0.29
C LEU A 243 -8.51 14.59 0.89
N GLY A 244 -7.66 14.61 1.91
CA GLY A 244 -7.90 15.37 3.13
C GLY A 244 -6.66 16.10 3.63
N SER A 245 -6.88 17.18 4.38
CA SER A 245 -5.82 17.92 5.07
C SER A 245 -5.78 17.60 6.58
N TRP A 246 -4.58 17.56 7.15
CA TRP A 246 -4.34 17.18 8.55
C TRP A 246 -4.50 18.39 9.49
N GLU A 247 -4.73 18.16 10.79
CA GLU A 247 -5.06 19.20 11.79
C GLU A 247 -4.06 20.36 11.94
N GLY A 248 -2.83 20.24 11.43
CA GLY A 248 -1.86 21.34 11.43
C GLY A 248 -1.98 22.33 10.27
N VAL A 249 -2.77 22.01 9.23
CA VAL A 249 -2.77 22.76 7.96
C VAL A 249 -4.16 23.02 7.40
N LYS A 250 -5.23 22.62 8.09
CA LYS A 250 -6.63 22.87 7.69
C LYS A 250 -6.93 24.36 7.46
N ASP A 251 -6.24 25.24 8.17
CA ASP A 251 -6.40 26.69 7.98
C ASP A 251 -5.73 27.22 6.71
N LYS A 252 -4.77 26.48 6.16
CA LYS A 252 -3.97 26.87 4.99
C LYS A 252 -4.42 26.18 3.71
N ILE A 253 -4.90 24.94 3.81
CA ILE A 253 -5.36 24.13 2.67
C ILE A 253 -6.87 24.05 2.76
N LYS A 254 -7.56 24.80 1.91
CA LYS A 254 -9.02 24.83 1.88
C LYS A 254 -9.54 23.72 0.96
N LYS A 255 -10.83 23.41 1.11
CA LYS A 255 -11.54 22.44 0.27
C LYS A 255 -11.38 22.75 -1.22
N ASP A 256 -11.46 24.01 -1.60
CA ASP A 256 -11.29 24.44 -3.00
C ASP A 256 -9.87 24.16 -3.53
N ASP A 257 -8.84 24.20 -2.68
CA ASP A 257 -7.48 23.86 -3.07
C ASP A 257 -7.35 22.35 -3.31
N LEU A 258 -7.98 21.53 -2.47
CA LEU A 258 -8.06 20.08 -2.65
C LEU A 258 -8.81 19.71 -3.93
N VAL A 259 -9.91 20.40 -4.24
CA VAL A 259 -10.68 20.24 -5.49
C VAL A 259 -9.79 20.55 -6.69
N LYS A 260 -9.17 21.74 -6.73
CA LYS A 260 -8.27 22.14 -7.83
C LYS A 260 -7.11 21.18 -8.01
N PHE A 261 -6.57 20.67 -6.91
CA PHE A 261 -5.51 19.67 -6.98
C PHE A 261 -6.01 18.36 -7.60
N LEU A 262 -7.17 17.82 -7.18
CA LEU A 262 -7.70 16.60 -7.80
C LEU A 262 -8.01 16.76 -9.29
N GLU A 263 -8.29 17.98 -9.75
CA GLU A 263 -8.44 18.26 -11.18
C GLU A 263 -7.14 18.04 -11.98
N THR A 264 -5.98 18.11 -11.34
CA THR A 264 -4.67 17.89 -12.01
C THR A 264 -4.17 16.46 -11.90
N VAL A 265 -4.71 15.65 -10.98
CA VAL A 265 -4.35 14.23 -10.86
C VAL A 265 -4.92 13.43 -12.03
N ASP A 266 -4.08 12.63 -12.67
CA ASP A 266 -4.52 11.64 -13.65
C ASP A 266 -5.04 10.39 -12.94
N LEU A 267 -6.31 10.08 -13.16
CA LEU A 267 -7.02 8.96 -12.55
C LEU A 267 -7.53 7.97 -13.59
N SER A 268 -7.19 8.13 -14.88
CA SER A 268 -7.69 7.22 -15.92
C SER A 268 -7.16 5.79 -15.76
N THR A 269 -6.04 5.61 -15.07
CA THR A 269 -5.44 4.30 -14.79
C THR A 269 -6.29 3.42 -13.87
N ILE A 270 -7.22 4.02 -13.11
CA ILE A 270 -8.13 3.31 -12.18
C ILE A 270 -9.59 3.32 -12.66
N GLU A 271 -9.86 3.76 -13.89
CA GLU A 271 -11.21 3.70 -14.46
C GLU A 271 -11.59 2.31 -14.98
N ASN A 272 -10.60 1.47 -15.29
CA ASN A 272 -10.77 0.17 -15.97
C ASN A 272 -10.37 -1.01 -15.09
#